data_AF-A0A1H6H8I1-F1
#
_entry.id   AF-A0A1H6H8I1-F1
#
_cell.length_a   1.000
_cell.length_b   1.000
_cell.length_c   1.000
_cell.angle_alpha   90.00
_cell.angle_beta   90.00
_cell.angle_gamma   90.00
#
_symmetry.space_group_name_H-M   'P 1'
#
loop_
_entity.id
_entity.type
_entity.pdbx_description
1 polymer ?
#
loop_
_entity_poly.entity_id
_entity_poly.type
_entity_poly.pdbx_seq_one_letter_code
_entity_poly.pdbx_strand_id
1 'polypeptide(L)'
;MRTLDPEALRRAEAALAALEHRYIEWAEADCARLEAAWTAWAADPEREAAGLRPVFSVAHDMKGQAATFGYPLVGSLANRLCRAIDSAGADQPDPKRQARLAALVAAIGQAIRERLSGDGGAAGAALLAGLDDPD
;
A
#
# COMPACT_ATOMS: atom_id res chain seq x y z
N MET A 1 -28.75 -25.70 21.14
CA MET A 1 -27.58 -25.03 20.51
C MET A 1 -27.39 -25.67 19.15
N ARG A 2 -27.67 -24.95 18.05
CA ARG A 2 -27.57 -25.51 16.68
C ARG A 2 -26.09 -25.57 16.32
N THR A 3 -25.53 -26.77 16.24
CA THR A 3 -24.16 -27.01 15.78
C THR A 3 -24.04 -26.54 14.34
N LEU A 4 -23.03 -25.71 14.04
CA LEU A 4 -22.70 -25.33 12.67
C LEU A 4 -22.37 -26.61 11.88
N ASP A 5 -22.99 -26.77 10.72
CA ASP A 5 -22.71 -27.87 9.80
C ASP A 5 -21.24 -27.78 9.36
N PRO A 6 -20.40 -28.80 9.65
CA PRO A 6 -19.00 -28.81 9.26
C PRO A 6 -18.78 -28.55 7.77
N GLU A 7 -19.70 -28.99 6.89
CA GLU A 7 -19.61 -28.75 5.45
C GLU A 7 -19.95 -27.30 5.09
N ALA A 8 -20.86 -26.66 5.83
CA ALA A 8 -21.12 -25.24 5.68
C ALA A 8 -19.91 -24.39 6.13
N LEU A 9 -19.24 -24.77 7.22
CA LEU A 9 -18.02 -24.10 7.69
C LEU A 9 -16.89 -24.25 6.67
N ARG A 10 -16.65 -25.46 6.16
CA ARG A 10 -15.61 -25.74 5.15
C ARG A 10 -15.83 -24.94 3.87
N ARG A 11 -17.08 -24.80 3.40
CA ARG A 11 -17.41 -23.98 2.22
C ARG A 11 -17.16 -22.49 2.47
N ALA A 12 -17.44 -22.00 3.68
CA ALA A 12 -17.18 -20.61 4.04
C ALA A 12 -15.67 -20.31 4.08
N GLU A 13 -14.87 -21.19 4.69
CA GLU A 13 -13.40 -21.06 4.73
C GLU A 13 -12.79 -21.10 3.32
N ALA A 14 -13.25 -22.01 2.45
CA ALA A 14 -12.79 -22.08 1.07
C ALA A 14 -13.14 -20.81 0.26
N ALA A 15 -14.32 -20.23 0.48
CA ALA A 15 -14.71 -18.98 -0.16
C ALA A 15 -13.85 -17.80 0.30
N LEU A 16 -13.51 -17.74 1.60
CA LEU A 16 -12.61 -16.73 2.16
C LEU A 16 -11.19 -16.86 1.56
N ALA A 17 -10.63 -18.06 1.53
CA ALA A 17 -9.32 -18.30 0.93
C ALA A 17 -9.27 -17.91 -0.57
N ALA A 18 -10.34 -18.18 -1.31
CA ALA A 18 -10.45 -17.79 -2.73
C ALA A 18 -10.60 -16.26 -2.94
N LEU A 19 -11.12 -15.53 -1.95
CA LEU A 19 -11.16 -14.07 -1.98
C LEU A 19 -9.79 -13.47 -1.64
N GLU A 20 -9.10 -14.03 -0.65
CA GLU A 20 -7.75 -13.61 -0.26
C GLU A 20 -6.75 -13.79 -1.41
N HIS A 21 -6.81 -14.91 -2.13
CA HIS A 21 -5.95 -15.15 -3.28
C HIS A 21 -6.12 -14.09 -4.38
N ARG A 22 -7.38 -13.71 -4.67
CA ARG A 22 -7.68 -12.65 -5.65
C ARG A 22 -7.18 -11.28 -5.21
N TYR A 23 -7.19 -10.99 -3.91
CA TYR A 23 -6.62 -9.73 -3.42
C TYR A 23 -5.12 -9.65 -3.68
N ILE A 24 -4.36 -10.72 -3.45
CA ILE A 24 -2.91 -10.70 -3.73
C ILE A 24 -2.62 -10.42 -5.20
N GLU A 25 -3.35 -11.05 -6.13
CA GLU A 25 -3.20 -10.77 -7.56
C GLU A 25 -3.51 -9.30 -7.90
N TRP A 26 -4.57 -8.75 -7.32
CA TRP A 26 -4.91 -7.34 -7.51
C TRP A 26 -3.88 -6.40 -6.88
N ALA A 27 -3.40 -6.72 -5.69
CA ALA A 27 -2.42 -5.90 -4.98
C ALA A 27 -1.05 -5.94 -5.66
N GLU A 28 -0.65 -7.07 -6.27
CA GLU A 28 0.53 -7.17 -7.13
C GLU A 28 0.39 -6.28 -8.38
N ALA A 29 -0.77 -6.28 -9.02
CA ALA A 29 -1.05 -5.42 -10.18
C ALA A 29 -1.09 -3.92 -9.82
N ASP A 30 -1.71 -3.56 -8.69
CA ASP A 30 -1.72 -2.19 -8.18
C ASP A 30 -0.33 -1.74 -7.73
N CYS A 31 0.48 -2.63 -7.15
CA CYS A 31 1.88 -2.33 -6.84
C CYS A 31 2.68 -2.02 -8.11
N ALA A 32 2.53 -2.81 -9.18
CA ALA A 32 3.19 -2.53 -10.45
C ALA A 32 2.75 -1.18 -11.06
N ARG A 33 1.45 -0.85 -10.97
CA ARG A 33 0.91 0.45 -11.37
C ARG A 33 1.50 1.60 -10.55
N LEU A 34 1.64 1.41 -9.24
CA LEU A 34 2.22 2.39 -8.32
C LEU A 34 3.69 2.66 -8.66
N GLU A 35 4.49 1.61 -8.85
CA GLU A 35 5.92 1.72 -9.20
C GLU A 35 6.12 2.39 -10.58
N ALA A 36 5.25 2.08 -11.55
CA ALA A 36 5.26 2.73 -12.86
C ALA A 36 4.90 4.22 -12.78
N ALA A 37 3.86 4.56 -12.02
CA ALA A 37 3.47 5.95 -11.78
C ALA A 37 4.58 6.75 -11.06
N TRP A 38 5.22 6.13 -10.06
CA TRP A 38 6.36 6.71 -9.36
C TRP A 38 7.54 6.95 -10.30
N THR A 39 7.90 5.96 -11.12
CA THR A 39 9.01 6.07 -12.09
C THR A 39 8.75 7.18 -13.10
N ALA A 40 7.53 7.29 -13.62
CA ALA A 40 7.14 8.35 -14.54
C ALA A 40 7.26 9.74 -13.91
N TRP A 41 6.88 9.89 -12.64
CA TRP A 41 7.02 11.16 -11.92
C TRP A 41 8.49 11.49 -11.61
N ALA A 42 9.27 10.50 -11.15
CA ALA A 42 10.67 10.70 -10.80
C ALA A 42 11.56 11.09 -12.00
N ALA A 43 11.12 10.81 -13.23
CA ALA A 43 11.79 11.22 -14.45
C ALA A 43 11.59 12.72 -14.79
N ASP A 44 10.53 13.35 -14.30
CA ASP A 44 10.21 14.77 -14.50
C ASP A 44 9.50 15.36 -13.27
N PRO A 45 10.25 15.58 -12.16
CA PRO A 45 9.68 16.00 -10.88
C PRO A 45 9.19 17.45 -10.87
N GLU A 46 9.54 18.27 -11.89
CA GLU A 46 9.14 19.68 -11.98
C GLU A 46 7.62 19.85 -12.23
N ARG A 47 6.91 18.79 -12.63
CA ARG A 47 5.43 18.77 -12.81
C ARG A 47 4.67 18.37 -11.53
N GLU A 48 5.01 18.99 -10.41
CA GLU A 48 4.78 18.40 -9.07
C GLU A 48 3.29 18.07 -8.74
N ALA A 49 2.35 18.98 -8.94
CA ALA A 49 0.95 18.78 -8.50
C ALA A 49 0.13 17.84 -9.41
N ALA A 50 0.29 17.94 -10.73
CA ALA A 50 -0.40 17.05 -11.67
C ALA A 50 0.30 15.68 -11.79
N GLY A 51 1.62 15.64 -11.60
CA GLY A 51 2.46 14.47 -11.79
C GLY A 51 2.30 13.39 -10.71
N LEU A 52 1.97 13.78 -9.46
CA LEU A 52 1.73 12.81 -8.38
C LEU A 52 0.29 12.28 -8.30
N ARG A 53 -0.64 12.84 -9.07
CA ARG A 53 -2.04 12.41 -9.06
C ARG A 53 -2.21 10.91 -9.39
N PRO A 54 -1.48 10.32 -10.37
CA PRO A 54 -1.53 8.89 -10.60
C PRO A 54 -1.03 8.07 -9.39
N VAL A 55 0.07 8.50 -8.75
CA VAL A 55 0.61 7.85 -7.54
C VAL A 55 -0.41 7.87 -6.41
N PHE A 56 -1.04 9.03 -6.18
CA PHE A 56 -2.09 9.19 -5.17
C PHE A 56 -3.28 8.27 -5.42
N SER A 57 -3.79 8.23 -6.65
CA SER A 57 -4.97 7.41 -6.97
C SER A 57 -4.73 5.93 -6.71
N VAL A 58 -3.58 5.39 -7.13
CA VAL A 58 -3.26 3.98 -6.90
C VAL A 58 -3.11 3.70 -5.40
N ALA A 59 -2.38 4.55 -4.67
CA ALA A 59 -2.24 4.41 -3.22
C ALA A 59 -3.60 4.47 -2.50
N HIS A 60 -4.49 5.36 -2.93
CA HIS A 60 -5.83 5.49 -2.36
C HIS A 60 -6.67 4.22 -2.55
N ASP A 61 -6.62 3.63 -3.74
CA ASP A 61 -7.33 2.38 -4.06
C ASP A 61 -6.77 1.22 -3.22
N MET A 62 -5.44 1.07 -3.17
CA MET A 62 -4.77 0.05 -2.35
C MET A 62 -5.14 0.17 -0.87
N LYS A 63 -5.22 1.40 -0.34
CA LYS A 63 -5.67 1.66 1.05
C LYS A 63 -7.08 1.12 1.28
N GLY A 64 -8.01 1.42 0.38
CA GLY A 64 -9.41 0.98 0.48
C GLY A 64 -9.56 -0.54 0.39
N GLN A 65 -8.86 -1.16 -0.54
CA GLN A 65 -8.85 -2.62 -0.70
C GLN A 65 -8.24 -3.31 0.52
N ALA A 66 -7.08 -2.86 1.00
CA ALA A 66 -6.36 -3.46 2.12
C ALA A 66 -7.21 -3.57 3.40
N ALA A 67 -8.04 -2.56 3.68
CA ALA A 67 -8.97 -2.58 4.81
C ALA A 67 -10.04 -3.69 4.68
N THR A 68 -10.45 -4.02 3.45
CA THR A 68 -11.46 -5.04 3.18
C THR A 68 -10.90 -6.46 3.30
N PHE A 69 -9.62 -6.65 2.92
CA PHE A 69 -8.99 -7.97 2.85
C PHE A 69 -8.09 -8.32 4.05
N GLY A 70 -7.98 -7.44 5.04
CA GLY A 70 -7.20 -7.71 6.26
C GLY A 70 -5.70 -7.51 6.12
N TYR A 71 -5.27 -6.50 5.36
CA TYR A 71 -3.86 -6.12 5.14
C TYR A 71 -3.54 -4.73 5.74
N PRO A 72 -3.73 -4.52 7.05
CA PRO A 72 -3.54 -3.22 7.69
C PRO A 72 -2.15 -2.60 7.49
N LEU A 73 -1.08 -3.40 7.31
CA LEU A 73 0.24 -2.87 6.97
C LEU A 73 0.22 -2.10 5.63
N VAL A 74 -0.26 -2.75 4.57
CA VAL A 74 -0.38 -2.14 3.23
C VAL A 74 -1.27 -0.90 3.29
N GLY A 75 -2.40 -0.99 4.00
CA GLY A 75 -3.30 0.15 4.20
C GLY A 75 -2.64 1.32 4.92
N SER A 76 -1.84 1.05 5.95
CA SER A 76 -1.09 2.07 6.71
C SER A 76 -0.05 2.78 5.83
N LEU A 77 0.76 2.01 5.09
CA LEU A 77 1.78 2.53 4.18
C LEU A 77 1.15 3.38 3.06
N ALA A 78 0.10 2.87 2.42
CA ALA A 78 -0.64 3.57 1.37
C ALA A 78 -1.28 4.87 1.88
N ASN A 79 -1.84 4.86 3.10
CA ASN A 79 -2.37 6.07 3.73
C ASN A 79 -1.28 7.11 4.03
N ARG A 80 -0.11 6.68 4.53
CA ARG A 80 1.05 7.56 4.75
C ARG A 80 1.51 8.20 3.44
N LEU A 81 1.52 7.43 2.35
CA LEU A 81 1.83 7.93 1.00
C LEU A 81 0.81 8.98 0.53
N CYS A 82 -0.49 8.70 0.64
CA CYS A 82 -1.53 9.69 0.32
C CYS A 82 -1.33 11.00 1.09
N ARG A 83 -1.09 10.90 2.42
CA ARG A 83 -0.88 12.09 3.26
C ARG A 83 0.38 12.87 2.90
N ALA A 84 1.47 12.20 2.55
CA ALA A 84 2.71 12.85 2.12
C ALA A 84 2.58 13.54 0.75
N ILE A 85 1.69 13.03 -0.12
CA ILE A 85 1.32 13.68 -1.36
C ILE A 85 0.43 14.90 -1.08
N ASP A 86 -0.61 14.75 -0.25
CA ASP A 86 -1.60 15.79 0.07
C ASP A 86 -1.03 16.94 0.92
N SER A 87 0.00 16.70 1.73
CA SER A 87 0.63 17.73 2.56
C SER A 87 1.46 18.74 1.77
N ALA A 88 1.42 18.70 0.43
CA ALA A 88 2.14 19.62 -0.43
C ALA A 88 1.60 21.06 -0.31
N GLY A 89 2.41 21.94 0.29
CA GLY A 89 2.38 23.37 -0.02
C GLY A 89 2.92 23.58 -1.43
N ALA A 90 2.34 24.51 -2.18
CA ALA A 90 2.49 24.63 -3.63
C ALA A 90 3.86 25.11 -4.16
N ASP A 91 4.89 25.26 -3.33
CA ASP A 91 6.12 25.94 -3.77
C ASP A 91 7.38 25.15 -3.43
N GLN A 92 7.90 24.50 -4.47
CA GLN A 92 9.26 24.00 -4.70
C GLN A 92 9.53 22.50 -4.45
N PRO A 93 10.32 21.87 -5.34
CA PRO A 93 10.82 20.51 -5.15
C PRO A 93 11.61 20.40 -3.84
N ASP A 94 11.14 19.57 -2.93
CA ASP A 94 11.84 19.24 -1.68
C ASP A 94 12.49 17.84 -1.77
N PRO A 95 13.83 17.73 -1.80
CA PRO A 95 14.53 16.44 -1.83
C PRO A 95 14.17 15.52 -0.66
N LYS A 96 13.89 16.06 0.54
CA LYS A 96 13.47 15.24 1.70
C LYS A 96 12.10 14.62 1.45
N ARG A 97 11.17 15.42 0.93
CA ARG A 97 9.86 14.92 0.49
C ARG A 97 10.00 13.86 -0.59
N GLN A 98 10.83 14.09 -1.60
CA GLN A 98 11.08 13.10 -2.66
C GLN A 98 11.59 11.78 -2.09
N ALA A 99 12.59 11.82 -1.20
CA ALA A 99 13.12 10.64 -0.53
C ALA A 99 12.04 9.93 0.31
N ARG A 100 11.22 10.68 1.04
CA ARG A 100 10.11 10.13 1.84
C ARG A 100 9.06 9.42 0.97
N LEU A 101 8.67 10.03 -0.15
CA LEU A 101 7.73 9.40 -1.09
C LEU A 101 8.33 8.13 -1.71
N ALA A 102 9.61 8.17 -2.10
CA ALA A 102 10.33 7.02 -2.63
C ALA A 102 10.35 5.85 -1.62
N ALA A 103 10.67 6.16 -0.36
CA ALA A 103 10.72 5.17 0.71
C ALA A 103 9.35 4.52 0.96
N LEU A 104 8.28 5.32 0.94
CA LEU A 104 6.91 4.81 1.09
C LEU A 104 6.49 3.90 -0.07
N VAL A 105 6.79 4.28 -1.31
CA VAL A 105 6.53 3.43 -2.49
C VAL A 105 7.33 2.12 -2.40
N ALA A 106 8.61 2.19 -2.03
CA ALA A 106 9.46 1.02 -1.87
C ALA A 106 8.96 0.08 -0.77
N ALA A 107 8.51 0.62 0.37
CA ALA A 107 7.97 -0.16 1.47
C ALA A 107 6.65 -0.85 1.10
N ILE A 108 5.76 -0.19 0.35
CA ILE A 108 4.56 -0.83 -0.19
C ILE A 108 4.95 -2.00 -1.09
N GLY A 109 5.89 -1.78 -2.02
CA GLY A 109 6.37 -2.83 -2.91
C GLY A 109 7.01 -3.99 -2.17
N GLN A 110 7.77 -3.72 -1.11
CA GLN A 110 8.35 -4.76 -0.27
C GLN A 110 7.28 -5.58 0.45
N ALA A 111 6.28 -4.92 1.07
CA ALA A 111 5.20 -5.61 1.76
C ALA A 111 4.40 -6.54 0.82
N ILE A 112 4.16 -6.10 -0.42
CA ILE A 112 3.47 -6.91 -1.44
C ILE A 112 4.35 -8.07 -1.94
N ARG A 113 5.62 -7.81 -2.29
CA ARG A 113 6.55 -8.85 -2.78
C ARG A 113 6.82 -9.94 -1.73
N GLU A 114 6.93 -9.55 -0.46
CA GLU A 114 7.12 -10.47 0.66
C GLU A 114 5.80 -11.10 1.14
N ARG A 115 4.66 -10.72 0.54
CA ARG A 115 3.32 -11.20 0.89
C ARG A 115 3.01 -11.05 2.38
N LEU A 116 3.39 -9.90 2.95
CA LEU A 116 3.14 -9.59 4.35
C LEU A 116 1.64 -9.41 4.55
N SER A 117 1.01 -10.39 5.21
CA SER A 117 -0.39 -10.34 5.61
C SER A 117 -0.55 -9.68 6.98
N GLY A 118 -1.77 -9.21 7.29
CA GLY A 118 -2.03 -8.56 8.56
C GLY A 118 -1.17 -7.30 8.74
N ASP A 119 -0.52 -7.20 9.90
CA ASP A 119 0.42 -6.14 10.25
C ASP A 119 1.87 -6.41 9.79
N GLY A 120 2.13 -7.58 9.18
CA GLY A 120 3.47 -8.03 8.77
C GLY A 120 4.40 -8.42 9.92
N GLY A 121 3.90 -8.50 11.16
CA GLY A 121 4.68 -8.85 12.34
C GLY A 121 5.97 -8.03 12.50
N ALA A 122 7.08 -8.71 12.80
CA ALA A 122 8.38 -8.04 12.97
C ALA A 122 8.88 -7.35 11.69
N ALA A 123 8.60 -7.92 10.51
CA ALA A 123 9.00 -7.32 9.23
C ALA A 123 8.20 -6.03 8.96
N GLY A 124 6.89 -6.05 9.19
CA GLY A 124 6.03 -4.87 9.09
C GLY A 124 6.40 -3.77 10.08
N ALA A 125 6.73 -4.14 11.33
CA ALA A 125 7.22 -3.21 12.33
C ALA A 125 8.56 -2.56 11.91
N ALA A 126 9.50 -3.34 11.38
CA ALA A 126 10.77 -2.85 10.88
C ALA A 126 10.59 -1.91 9.68
N LEU A 127 9.70 -2.26 8.75
CA LEU A 127 9.33 -1.40 7.61
C LEU A 127 8.80 -0.05 8.08
N LEU A 128 7.87 -0.05 9.03
CA LEU A 128 7.28 1.19 9.55
C LEU A 128 8.31 2.03 10.31
N ALA A 129 9.14 1.41 11.14
CA ALA A 129 10.18 2.10 11.90
C ALA A 129 11.24 2.75 10.99
N GLY A 130 11.56 2.14 9.85
CA GLY A 130 12.48 2.72 8.86
C GLY A 130 11.91 3.92 8.09
N LEU A 131 10.63 4.24 8.24
CA LEU A 131 9.94 5.34 7.56
C LEU A 131 9.64 6.54 8.46
N ASP A 132 9.70 6.35 9.77
CA ASP A 132 9.63 7.42 10.74
C ASP A 132 11.05 7.99 10.87
N ASP A 133 11.34 9.09 10.17
CA ASP A 133 12.60 9.83 10.35
C ASP A 133 12.72 10.22 11.85
N PRO A 134 13.85 9.95 12.51
CA PRO A 134 14.19 10.68 13.72
C PRO A 134 14.49 12.12 13.28
N ASP A 135 13.60 13.05 13.63
CA ASP A 135 13.82 14.50 13.50
C ASP A 135 15.21 14.92 14.02
#